data_AF-A0A920JXZ4-F1
#
_entry.id   AF-A0A920JXZ4-F1
#
_cell.length_a   1.000
_cell.length_b   1.000
_cell.length_c   1.000
_cell.angle_alpha   90.00
_cell.angle_beta   90.00
_cell.angle_gamma   90.00
#
_symmetry.space_group_name_H-M   'P 1'
#
loop_
_entity.id
_entity.type
_entity.pdbx_description
1 polymer ?
#
loop_
_entity_poly.entity_id
_entity_poly.type
_entity_poly.pdbx_seq_one_letter_code
_entity_poly.pdbx_strand_id
1 'polypeptide(L)'
;MHQAIAVLTLSTPGSYGSLGVNKDIIIDTKAPVITISDNDVLHEQATTYTDPGASATDNIDGNITSSIITVNNVSSDTAGFIR
;
A
#
# COMPACT_ATOMS: atom_id res chain seq x y z
N MET A 1 -7.50 13.53 -52.77
CA MET A 1 -7.52 13.40 -51.30
C MET A 1 -6.78 12.12 -50.95
N HIS A 2 -5.51 12.21 -50.53
CA HIS A 2 -4.75 11.03 -50.10
C HIS A 2 -4.94 10.89 -48.60
N GLN A 3 -5.87 10.03 -48.19
CA GLN A 3 -5.96 9.62 -46.80
C GLN A 3 -4.96 8.48 -46.60
N ALA A 4 -3.87 8.75 -45.89
CA ALA A 4 -3.00 7.72 -45.37
C ALA A 4 -3.58 7.23 -44.04
N ILE A 5 -4.09 6.00 -44.02
CA ILE A 5 -4.45 5.33 -42.78
C ILE A 5 -3.16 4.71 -42.25
N ALA A 6 -2.60 5.28 -41.17
CA ALA A 6 -1.48 4.67 -40.46
C ALA A 6 -2.00 3.49 -39.65
N VAL A 7 -1.87 2.28 -40.19
CA VAL A 7 -2.13 1.06 -39.43
C VAL A 7 -0.92 0.84 -38.52
N LEU A 8 -1.08 1.10 -37.22
CA LEU A 8 -0.07 0.72 -36.23
C LEU A 8 -0.15 -0.80 -36.03
N THR A 9 0.72 -1.55 -36.72
CA THR A 9 0.85 -2.98 -36.48
C THR A 9 1.60 -3.19 -35.16
N LEU A 10 0.89 -3.65 -34.13
CA LEU A 10 1.54 -4.09 -32.89
C LEU A 10 2.25 -5.42 -33.13
N SER A 11 3.50 -5.53 -32.71
CA SER A 11 4.23 -6.80 -32.71
C SER A 11 3.52 -7.83 -31.83
N THR A 12 3.43 -9.08 -32.29
CA THR A 12 2.85 -10.20 -31.54
C THR A 12 3.38 -10.23 -30.10
N PRO A 13 2.52 -10.36 -29.07
CA PRO A 13 2.96 -10.47 -27.67
C PRO A 13 4.09 -11.50 -27.52
N GLY A 14 5.23 -11.09 -26.97
CA GLY A 14 6.40 -11.95 -26.80
C GLY A 14 7.44 -11.94 -27.94
N SER A 15 7.25 -11.14 -29.01
CA SER A 15 8.26 -10.90 -30.05
C SER A 15 9.16 -9.69 -29.77
N TYR A 16 10.39 -9.65 -30.30
CA TYR A 16 11.26 -8.48 -30.19
C TYR A 16 10.55 -7.18 -30.61
N GLY A 17 10.60 -6.15 -29.77
CA GLY A 17 9.88 -4.89 -29.96
C GLY A 17 8.39 -4.92 -29.59
N SER A 18 7.86 -6.04 -29.10
CA SER A 18 6.54 -6.11 -28.46
C SER A 18 6.63 -5.62 -27.02
N LEU A 19 5.58 -4.94 -26.54
CA LEU A 19 5.41 -4.63 -25.12
C LEU A 19 5.43 -5.89 -24.25
N GLY A 20 5.07 -7.06 -24.80
CA GLY A 20 5.16 -8.34 -24.10
C GLY A 20 6.59 -8.88 -23.91
N VAL A 21 7.60 -8.32 -24.60
CA VAL A 21 9.02 -8.61 -24.34
C VAL A 21 9.66 -7.56 -23.45
N ASN A 22 9.03 -6.40 -23.29
CA ASN A 22 9.55 -5.41 -22.37
C ASN A 22 9.34 -5.92 -20.93
N LYS A 23 10.43 -6.39 -20.32
CA LYS A 23 10.51 -6.77 -18.90
C LYS A 23 10.13 -5.64 -17.94
N ASP A 24 9.91 -4.43 -18.44
CA ASP A 24 9.53 -3.26 -17.66
C ASP A 24 8.05 -3.25 -17.23
N ILE A 25 7.20 -4.16 -17.73
CA ILE A 25 5.81 -4.26 -17.25
C ILE A 25 5.75 -5.23 -16.07
N ILE A 26 5.83 -4.68 -14.87
CA ILE A 26 5.54 -5.39 -13.62
C ILE A 26 4.05 -5.16 -13.31
N ILE A 27 3.25 -6.24 -13.34
CA ILE A 27 1.88 -6.20 -12.83
C ILE A 27 1.93 -6.62 -11.36
N ASP A 28 1.83 -5.65 -10.47
CA ASP A 28 1.72 -5.94 -9.04
C ASP A 28 0.28 -6.19 -8.63
N THR A 29 0.09 -7.22 -7.82
CA THR A 29 -1.23 -7.66 -7.32
C THR A 29 -1.20 -7.98 -5.83
N LYS A 30 -0.04 -7.87 -5.19
CA LYS A 30 0.10 -8.19 -3.78
C LYS A 30 -0.26 -6.95 -2.96
N ALA A 31 -1.06 -7.16 -1.92
CA ALA A 31 -1.40 -6.10 -1.00
C ALA A 31 -0.23 -5.82 -0.05
N PRO A 32 -0.08 -4.58 0.42
CA PRO A 32 0.92 -4.24 1.42
C PRO A 32 0.63 -4.96 2.75
N VAL A 33 1.69 -5.21 3.51
CA VAL A 33 1.63 -5.79 4.85
C VAL A 33 1.75 -4.66 5.86
N ILE A 34 0.74 -4.53 6.73
CA ILE A 34 0.75 -3.60 7.86
C ILE A 34 1.10 -4.36 9.12
N THR A 35 2.07 -3.85 9.88
CA THR A 35 2.51 -4.39 11.18
C THR A 35 2.29 -3.33 12.25
N ILE A 36 1.48 -3.65 13.26
CA ILE A 36 1.26 -2.79 14.44
C ILE A 36 2.46 -2.92 15.38
N SER A 37 2.98 -1.80 15.89
CA SER A 37 4.19 -1.78 16.73
C SER A 37 3.97 -2.45 18.09
N ASP A 38 2.83 -2.17 18.74
CA ASP A 38 2.40 -2.82 19.99
C ASP A 38 0.91 -3.14 19.90
N ASN A 39 0.56 -4.43 19.96
CA ASN A 39 -0.82 -4.91 19.82
C ASN A 39 -1.57 -5.03 21.16
N ASP A 40 -0.85 -5.01 22.29
CA ASP A 40 -1.41 -5.09 23.63
C ASP A 40 -0.77 -4.02 24.54
N VAL A 41 -1.43 -2.86 24.66
CA VAL A 41 -1.00 -1.77 25.54
C VAL A 41 -1.86 -1.74 26.80
N LEU A 42 -1.25 -2.00 27.96
CA LEU A 42 -1.85 -1.67 29.25
C LEU A 42 -1.62 -0.18 29.54
N HIS A 43 -2.71 0.56 29.75
CA HIS A 43 -2.67 2.01 29.92
C HIS A 43 -3.45 2.43 31.18
N GLU A 44 -2.88 3.33 31.99
CA GLU A 44 -3.54 3.82 33.19
C GLU A 44 -4.61 4.87 32.87
N GLN A 45 -5.73 4.83 33.60
CA GLN A 45 -6.83 5.77 33.43
C GLN A 45 -6.37 7.22 33.64
N ALA A 46 -6.96 8.15 32.88
CA ALA A 46 -6.71 9.59 32.97
C ALA A 46 -5.26 10.00 32.68
N THR A 47 -4.49 9.14 32.01
CA THR A 47 -3.18 9.48 31.46
C THR A 47 -3.24 9.58 29.93
N THR A 48 -2.35 10.35 29.33
CA THR A 48 -2.30 10.53 27.88
C THR A 48 -1.91 9.22 27.19
N TYR A 49 -2.78 8.68 26.34
CA TYR A 49 -2.44 7.57 25.47
C TYR A 49 -1.64 8.08 24.26
N THR A 50 -0.49 7.45 24.00
CA THR A 50 0.28 7.67 22.77
C THR A 50 0.16 6.42 21.91
N ASP A 51 -0.30 6.60 20.68
CA ASP A 51 -0.37 5.51 19.70
C ASP A 51 1.04 4.97 19.40
N PRO A 52 1.32 3.67 19.64
CA PRO A 52 2.58 3.02 19.27
C PRO A 52 2.85 3.05 17.75
N GLY A 53 1.81 3.32 16.96
CA GLY A 53 1.85 3.43 15.53
C GLY A 53 1.90 2.07 14.83
N ALA A 54 2.18 2.15 13.53
CA ALA A 54 2.28 0.99 12.65
C ALA A 54 3.32 1.24 11.56
N SER A 55 3.79 0.16 10.94
CA SER A 55 4.62 0.19 9.73
C SER A 55 3.92 -0.53 8.59
N ALA A 56 4.19 -0.10 7.35
CA ALA A 56 3.64 -0.73 6.15
C ALA A 56 4.74 -0.99 5.11
N THR A 57 4.78 -2.20 4.59
CA THR A 57 5.72 -2.59 3.54
C THR A 57 5.02 -3.31 2.39
N ASP A 58 5.47 -3.02 1.19
CA ASP A 58 5.04 -3.65 -0.04
C ASP A 58 6.24 -4.27 -0.78
N ASN A 59 6.00 -5.29 -1.61
CA ASN A 59 7.06 -5.95 -2.37
C ASN A 59 7.63 -5.12 -3.52
N ILE A 60 6.87 -4.20 -4.11
CA ILE A 60 7.34 -3.31 -5.18
C ILE A 60 7.60 -1.91 -4.64
N ASP A 61 6.68 -1.35 -3.87
CA ASP A 61 6.80 0.04 -3.38
C ASP A 61 7.74 0.18 -2.17
N GLY A 62 8.10 -0.93 -1.52
CA GLY A 62 8.98 -0.92 -0.35
C GLY A 62 8.30 -0.34 0.89
N ASN A 63 8.95 0.56 1.62
CA ASN A 63 8.36 1.15 2.82
C ASN A 63 7.37 2.26 2.46
N ILE A 64 6.09 2.02 2.75
CA ILE A 64 4.98 2.93 2.49
C ILE A 64 4.31 3.40 3.79
N THR A 65 5.02 3.36 4.92
CA THR A 65 4.49 3.67 6.27
C THR A 65 3.84 5.06 6.33
N SER A 66 4.33 6.04 5.56
CA SER A 66 3.74 7.38 5.49
C SER A 66 2.34 7.42 4.87
N SER A 67 1.92 6.35 4.19
CA SER A 67 0.59 6.21 3.58
C SER A 67 -0.44 5.60 4.53
N ILE A 68 -0.04 5.22 5.75
CA ILE A 68 -0.96 4.72 6.76
C ILE A 68 -1.87 5.87 7.22
N ILE A 69 -3.18 5.63 7.22
CA ILE A 69 -4.17 6.52 7.83
C ILE A 69 -4.46 5.99 9.23
N THR A 70 -4.06 6.75 10.24
CA THR A 70 -4.29 6.39 11.65
C THR A 70 -5.64 6.94 12.14
N VAL A 71 -6.42 6.10 12.80
CA VAL A 71 -7.65 6.49 13.52
C VAL A 71 -7.51 6.09 14.98
N ASN A 72 -7.41 7.09 15.87
CA ASN A 72 -7.27 6.88 17.30
C ASN A 72 -8.61 7.10 18.01
N ASN A 73 -9.33 6.02 18.33
CA ASN A 73 -10.62 6.07 19.02
C ASN A 73 -10.50 5.87 20.55
N VAL A 74 -9.29 5.96 21.12
CA VAL A 74 -9.06 5.77 22.56
C VAL A 74 -9.52 7.00 23.34
N SER A 75 -10.41 6.79 24.33
CA SER A 75 -10.82 7.80 25.31
C SER A 75 -10.16 7.53 26.66
N SER A 76 -9.21 8.37 27.08
CA SER A 76 -8.46 8.23 28.33
C SER A 76 -9.29 8.42 29.60
N ASP A 77 -10.46 9.05 29.47
CA ASP A 77 -11.27 9.50 30.62
C ASP A 77 -12.27 8.44 31.11
N THR A 78 -12.36 7.31 30.41
CA THR A 78 -13.25 6.19 30.77
C THR A 78 -12.42 4.93 30.89
N ALA A 79 -12.37 4.33 32.10
CA ALA A 79 -11.75 3.02 32.28
C ALA A 79 -12.55 1.97 31.50
N GLY A 80 -11.89 1.26 30.60
CA GLY A 80 -12.50 0.22 29.78
C GLY A 80 -11.47 -0.52 28.94
N PHE A 81 -11.83 -1.72 28.49
CA PHE A 81 -11.06 -2.50 27.52
C PHE A 81 -11.60 -2.15 26.13
N ILE A 82 -10.80 -1.53 25.27
CA ILE A 82 -11.12 -1.46 23.83
C ILE A 82 -10.84 -2.85 23.23
N ARG A 83 -11.79 -3.42 22.49
CA ARG A 83 -11.66 -4.70 21.76
C ARG A 83 -11.82 -4.44 20.27
#